data_AF-A0A661MDF6-F1
#
_entry.id   AF-A0A661MDF6-F1
#
_cell.length_a   1.000
_cell.length_b   1.000
_cell.length_c   1.000
_cell.angle_alpha   90.00
_cell.angle_beta   90.00
_cell.angle_gamma   90.00
#
_symmetry.space_group_name_H-M   'P 1'
#
loop_
_entity.id
_entity.type
_entity.pdbx_description
1 polymer ?
#
loop_
_entity_poly.entity_id
_entity_poly.type
_entity_poly.pdbx_seq_one_letter_code
_entity_poly.pdbx_strand_id
1 'polypeptide(L)'
;MKSPAHGPSISTVRPMYYVLIQGPSYRGLDFDSRERVREDLRLKLESNGVRYVEYCWVWDEKDRCQLLVGRYHRLEDARWWMAALRSFGFELSIRTELPGSDG
;
A
#
# COMPACT_ATOMS: atom_id res chain seq x y z
N MET A 1 -44.01 -7.11 30.63
CA MET A 1 -43.28 -5.94 31.15
C MET A 1 -41.79 -6.19 30.94
N LYS A 2 -41.16 -5.34 30.11
CA LYS A 2 -39.71 -5.11 29.85
C LYS A 2 -38.82 -6.29 29.41
N SER A 3 -38.58 -6.34 28.08
CA SER A 3 -37.24 -6.59 27.52
C SER A 3 -36.30 -5.42 27.87
N PRO A 4 -34.98 -5.66 28.04
CA PRO A 4 -34.01 -5.33 26.98
C PRO A 4 -32.79 -6.32 27.01
N ALA A 5 -31.83 -6.39 26.09
CA ALA A 5 -31.37 -5.48 25.04
C ALA A 5 -30.78 -6.32 23.89
N HIS A 6 -31.18 -6.01 22.66
CA HIS A 6 -30.32 -6.24 21.50
C HIS A 6 -29.17 -5.23 21.59
N GLY A 7 -28.00 -5.67 22.02
CA GLY A 7 -26.77 -4.91 21.79
C GLY A 7 -26.37 -5.09 20.33
N PRO A 8 -26.02 -4.03 19.58
CA PRO A 8 -25.48 -4.23 18.25
C PRO A 8 -24.10 -4.89 18.40
N SER A 9 -23.98 -6.14 17.99
CA SER A 9 -22.67 -6.79 17.80
C SER A 9 -22.06 -6.21 16.53
N ILE A 10 -21.63 -4.95 16.60
CA ILE A 10 -20.79 -4.34 15.58
C ILE A 10 -19.41 -4.94 15.83
N SER A 11 -19.09 -5.97 15.08
CA SER A 11 -17.71 -6.37 14.84
C SER A 11 -17.01 -5.15 14.23
N THR A 12 -16.44 -4.28 15.06
CA THR A 12 -15.73 -3.09 14.58
C THR A 12 -14.56 -3.58 13.73
N VAL A 13 -14.72 -3.53 12.40
CA VAL A 13 -13.63 -3.79 11.47
C VAL A 13 -12.55 -2.78 11.83
N ARG A 14 -11.43 -3.27 12.36
CA ARG A 14 -10.31 -2.39 12.67
C ARG A 14 -9.82 -1.81 11.35
N PRO A 15 -9.62 -0.47 11.26
CA PRO A 15 -9.13 0.12 10.03
C PRO A 15 -7.79 -0.50 9.67
N MET A 16 -7.64 -0.86 8.38
CA MET A 16 -6.42 -1.38 7.84
C MET A 16 -5.64 -0.24 7.18
N TYR A 17 -4.34 -0.15 7.45
CA TYR A 17 -3.45 0.85 6.89
C TYR A 17 -2.51 0.19 5.90
N TYR A 18 -2.66 0.58 4.64
CA TYR A 18 -1.85 0.12 3.52
C TYR A 18 -0.76 1.14 3.23
N VAL A 19 0.50 0.72 3.31
CA VAL A 19 1.64 1.56 2.96
C VAL A 19 2.02 1.29 1.51
N LEU A 20 2.02 2.34 0.69
CA LEU A 20 2.31 2.26 -0.73
C LEU A 20 3.54 3.11 -1.06
N ILE A 21 4.53 2.53 -1.75
CA ILE A 21 5.53 3.34 -2.46
C ILE A 21 4.88 3.94 -3.70
N GLN A 22 5.16 5.21 -3.95
CA GLN A 22 4.74 5.96 -5.13
C GLN A 22 5.93 6.06 -6.10
N GLY A 23 5.81 5.39 -7.24
CA GLY A 23 6.74 5.52 -8.36
C GLY A 23 6.32 6.61 -9.34
N PRO A 24 6.94 6.66 -10.53
CA PRO A 24 6.58 7.63 -11.57
C PRO A 24 5.22 7.32 -12.20
N SER A 25 4.69 8.31 -12.91
CA SER A 25 3.49 8.19 -13.73
C SER A 25 3.73 7.25 -14.92
N TYR A 26 2.74 6.44 -15.25
CA TYR A 26 2.67 5.60 -16.45
C TYR A 26 2.06 6.32 -17.66
N ARG A 27 1.55 7.55 -17.50
CA ARG A 27 0.94 8.29 -18.60
C ARG A 27 1.92 8.47 -19.76
N GLY A 28 1.48 8.07 -20.96
CA GLY A 28 2.30 8.13 -22.17
C GLY A 28 3.37 7.03 -22.29
N LEU A 29 3.48 6.12 -21.32
CA LEU A 29 4.38 4.97 -21.41
C LEU A 29 3.68 3.78 -22.07
N ASP A 30 4.41 3.13 -22.97
CA ASP A 30 4.07 1.81 -23.49
C ASP A 30 4.28 0.70 -22.43
N PHE A 31 3.93 -0.53 -22.77
CA PHE A 31 3.98 -1.66 -21.86
C PHE A 31 5.41 -1.95 -21.34
N ASP A 32 6.41 -1.99 -22.23
CA ASP A 32 7.79 -2.30 -21.86
C ASP A 32 8.38 -1.22 -20.96
N SER A 33 8.06 0.06 -21.26
CA SER A 33 8.44 1.18 -20.41
C SER A 33 7.84 1.08 -19.01
N ARG A 34 6.59 0.61 -18.87
CA ARG A 34 5.95 0.40 -17.56
C ARG A 34 6.57 -0.76 -16.78
N GLU A 35 6.95 -1.83 -17.47
CA GLU A 35 7.64 -2.96 -16.85
C GLU A 35 9.02 -2.52 -16.32
N ARG A 36 9.79 -1.77 -17.11
CA ARG A 36 11.08 -1.23 -16.67
C ARG A 36 10.95 -0.37 -15.41
N VAL A 37 9.91 0.47 -15.33
CA VAL A 37 9.62 1.23 -14.11
C VAL A 37 9.40 0.33 -12.89
N ARG A 38 8.71 -0.81 -13.05
CA ARG A 38 8.49 -1.79 -11.97
C ARG A 38 9.79 -2.49 -11.58
N GLU A 39 10.59 -2.88 -12.57
CA GLU A 39 11.90 -3.50 -12.36
C GLU A 39 12.87 -2.55 -11.63
N ASP A 40 12.97 -1.30 -12.07
CA ASP A 40 13.83 -0.29 -11.44
C ASP A 40 13.45 -0.07 -9.96
N LEU A 41 12.15 -0.02 -9.66
CA LEU A 41 11.69 0.11 -8.28
C LEU A 41 12.04 -1.12 -7.45
N ARG A 42 11.88 -2.33 -8.00
CA ARG A 42 12.27 -3.59 -7.36
C ARG A 42 13.77 -3.59 -7.06
N LEU A 43 14.61 -3.26 -8.05
CA LEU A 43 16.07 -3.22 -7.90
C LEU A 43 16.50 -2.17 -6.86
N LYS A 44 15.84 -1.01 -6.82
CA LYS A 44 16.09 0.01 -5.79
C LYS A 44 15.75 -0.48 -4.39
N LEU A 45 14.70 -1.28 -4.21
CA LEU A 45 14.38 -1.90 -2.92
C LEU A 45 15.44 -2.93 -2.53
N GLU A 46 15.80 -3.82 -3.46
CA GLU A 46 16.78 -4.88 -3.23
C GLU A 46 18.17 -4.32 -2.91
N SER A 47 18.58 -3.23 -3.55
CA SER A 47 19.86 -2.55 -3.26
C SER A 47 19.91 -1.90 -1.87
N ASN A 48 18.75 -1.61 -1.27
CA ASN A 48 18.61 -1.16 0.12
C ASN A 48 18.34 -2.32 1.10
N GLY A 49 18.49 -3.57 0.66
CA GLY A 49 18.31 -4.77 1.48
C GLY A 49 16.85 -5.13 1.76
N VAL A 50 15.89 -4.51 1.07
CA VAL A 50 14.46 -4.81 1.22
C VAL A 50 14.02 -5.73 0.09
N ARG A 51 13.67 -6.97 0.44
CA ARG A 51 13.18 -7.97 -0.51
C ARG A 51 11.84 -8.53 -0.06
N TYR A 52 10.88 -8.58 -0.98
CA TYR A 52 9.59 -9.21 -0.75
C TYR A 52 9.52 -10.56 -1.46
N VAL A 53 8.71 -11.46 -0.92
CA VAL A 53 8.38 -12.73 -1.60
C VAL A 53 7.53 -12.46 -2.85
N GLU A 54 6.61 -11.49 -2.75
CA GLU A 54 5.73 -11.05 -3.82
C GLU A 54 5.65 -9.52 -3.86
N TYR A 55 5.61 -8.96 -5.06
CA TYR A 55 5.49 -7.52 -5.30
C TYR A 55 4.06 -7.19 -5.72
N CYS A 56 3.24 -6.76 -4.77
CA CYS A 56 1.83 -6.43 -5.01
C CYS A 56 1.68 -5.02 -5.60
N TRP A 57 1.64 -4.93 -6.92
CA TRP A 57 1.41 -3.69 -7.66
C TRP A 57 -0.05 -3.24 -7.55
N VAL A 58 -0.26 -1.97 -7.20
CA VAL A 58 -1.58 -1.36 -7.06
C VAL A 58 -1.80 -0.41 -8.22
N TRP A 59 -2.93 -0.57 -8.90
CA TRP A 59 -3.39 0.37 -9.92
C TRP A 59 -4.37 1.35 -9.29
N ASP A 60 -4.20 2.65 -9.57
CA ASP A 60 -5.17 3.68 -9.20
C ASP A 60 -5.51 4.57 -10.40
N GLU A 61 -6.50 5.45 -10.22
CA GLU A 61 -6.98 6.39 -11.25
C GLU A 61 -5.92 7.41 -11.69
N LYS A 62 -4.77 7.49 -11.00
CA LYS A 62 -3.70 8.44 -11.32
C LYS A 62 -2.70 7.87 -12.32
N ASP A 63 -2.89 6.64 -12.80
CA ASP A 63 -1.99 5.94 -13.72
C ASP A 63 -0.54 6.03 -13.23
N ARG A 64 -0.29 5.68 -11.96
CA ARG A 64 1.04 5.73 -11.37
C ARG A 64 1.49 4.34 -10.95
N CYS A 65 2.79 4.09 -11.03
CA CYS A 65 3.40 2.93 -10.39
C CYS A 65 3.18 3.00 -8.88
N GLN A 66 2.41 2.07 -8.31
CA GLN A 66 2.29 1.93 -6.86
C GLN A 66 2.60 0.51 -6.44
N LEU A 67 3.37 0.37 -5.36
CA LEU A 67 3.73 -0.91 -4.78
C LEU A 67 3.27 -0.97 -3.33
N LEU A 68 2.48 -1.98 -2.99
CA LEU A 68 2.13 -2.27 -1.61
C LEU A 68 3.32 -2.89 -0.89
N VAL A 69 3.76 -2.22 0.16
CA VAL A 69 4.96 -2.56 0.95
C VAL A 69 4.65 -2.86 2.42
N GLY A 70 3.39 -2.73 2.83
CA GLY A 70 3.00 -3.03 4.19
C GLY A 70 1.50 -2.89 4.45
N ARG A 71 1.04 -3.65 5.44
CA ARG A 71 -0.36 -3.86 5.81
C ARG A 71 -0.43 -3.90 7.33
N TYR A 72 -1.05 -2.90 7.95
CA TYR A 72 -1.00 -2.73 9.41
C TYR A 72 -2.37 -2.39 10.01
N HIS A 73 -2.66 -2.92 11.19
CA HIS A 73 -3.86 -2.53 11.95
C HIS A 73 -3.65 -1.26 12.80
N ARG A 74 -2.40 -0.84 13.00
CA ARG A 74 -2.06 0.37 13.75
C ARG A 74 -1.35 1.35 12.83
N LEU A 75 -1.80 2.59 12.85
CA LEU A 75 -1.20 3.67 12.06
C LEU A 75 0.26 3.94 12.46
N GLU A 76 0.61 3.72 13.72
CA GLU A 76 1.97 3.92 14.24
C GLU A 76 2.98 2.97 13.60
N ASP A 77 2.65 1.68 13.51
CA ASP A 77 3.49 0.67 12.85
C ASP A 77 3.68 1.01 11.36
N ALA A 78 2.60 1.43 10.69
CA ALA A 78 2.65 1.90 9.30
C ALA A 78 3.56 3.13 9.13
N ARG A 79 3.51 4.09 10.06
CA ARG A 79 4.35 5.29 10.04
C ARG A 79 5.82 4.95 10.29
N TRP A 80 6.11 4.03 11.19
CA TRP A 80 7.48 3.58 11.45
C TRP A 80 8.10 2.97 10.19
N TRP A 81 7.36 2.07 9.53
CA TRP A 81 7.80 1.48 8.28
C TRP A 81 7.96 2.52 7.16
N MET A 82 7.01 3.46 7.06
CA MET A 82 7.10 4.56 6.12
C MET A 82 8.35 5.42 6.35
N ALA A 83 8.74 5.68 7.60
CA ALA A 83 9.94 6.46 7.90
C ALA A 83 11.22 5.75 7.43
N ALA A 84 11.32 4.44 7.62
CA ALA A 84 12.44 3.64 7.13
C ALA A 84 12.53 3.67 5.59
N LEU A 85 11.41 3.49 4.88
CA LEU A 85 11.43 3.56 3.41
C LEU A 85 11.70 4.99 2.90
N ARG A 86 11.27 6.03 3.62
CA ARG A 86 11.62 7.42 3.26
C ARG A 86 13.11 7.68 3.38
N SER A 87 13.81 7.11 4.35
CA SER A 87 15.26 7.29 4.47
C SER A 87 16.04 6.62 3.34
N PHE A 88 15.46 5.64 2.64
CA PHE A 88 15.98 5.07 1.40
C PHE A 88 15.61 5.88 0.14
N GLY A 89 14.94 7.02 0.30
CA GLY A 89 14.58 7.92 -0.78
C GLY A 89 13.37 7.45 -1.59
N PHE A 90 12.41 6.78 -0.96
CA PHE A 90 11.11 6.47 -1.57
C PHE A 90 10.05 7.51 -1.19
N GLU A 91 9.19 7.85 -2.15
CA GLU A 91 7.94 8.54 -1.86
C GLU A 91 6.89 7.53 -1.41
N LEU A 92 6.16 7.84 -0.33
CA LEU A 92 5.16 6.92 0.23
C LEU A 92 3.83 7.61 0.50
N SER A 93 2.76 6.80 0.48
CA SER A 93 1.43 7.18 0.96
C SER A 93 0.85 6.08 1.85
N ILE A 94 -0.10 6.47 2.70
CA ILE A 94 -0.93 5.55 3.48
C ILE A 94 -2.35 5.63 2.92
N ARG A 95 -2.98 4.48 2.71
CA ARG A 95 -4.41 4.37 2.39
C ARG A 95 -5.11 3.52 3.43
N THR A 96 -6.39 3.79 3.64
CA THR A 96 -7.28 2.95 4.45
C THR A 96 -8.04 1.91 3.62
N GLU A 97 -8.00 2.06 2.29
CA GLU A 97 -8.70 1.24 1.32
C GLU A 97 -7.79 1.05 0.09
N LEU A 98 -7.90 -0.10 -0.58
CA LEU A 98 -7.22 -0.35 -1.83
C LEU A 98 -8.26 -0.55 -2.95
N PRO A 99 -8.00 -0.10 -4.18
CA PRO A 99 -8.89 -0.39 -5.29
C PRO A 99 -9.04 -1.90 -5.47
N GLY A 100 -10.28 -2.37 -5.63
CA GLY A 100 -10.61 -3.80 -5.73
C GLY A 100 -10.72 -4.55 -4.40
N SER A 101 -10.79 -3.85 -3.25
CA SER A 101 -11.07 -4.48 -1.95
C SER A 101 -12.57 -4.70 -1.68
N ASP A 102 -13.45 -4.32 -2.60
CA ASP A 102 -14.86 -4.74 -2.58
C ASP A 102 -14.93 -6.21 -3.02
N GLY A 103 -15.04 -7.10 -2.04
CA GLY A 103 -15.40 -8.50 -2.22
C GLY A 103 -16.83 -8.74 -1.77
#